data_AF-A0A3R8ZA73-F1
#
_entry.id   AF-A0A3R8ZA73-F1
#
_cell.length_a   1.000
_cell.length_b   1.000
_cell.length_c   1.000
_cell.angle_alpha   90.00
_cell.angle_beta   90.00
_cell.angle_gamma   90.00
#
_symmetry.space_group_name_H-M   'P 1'
#
loop_
_entity.id
_entity.type
_entity.pdbx_description
1 polymer ?
#
loop_
_entity_poly.entity_id
_entity_poly.type
_entity_poly.pdbx_seq_one_letter_code
_entity_poly.pdbx_strand_id
1 'polypeptide(L)'
;MSFIRYFMLRVPQLMLILSVSLPLAAVFSVQVSAAGPVDGGSFYLHGTVLTAFLWAALALYTRETDRVRHLTSSPVVFVRCDSSFTGMRQHEKAELIWQILQDDSLYRKRILLWWRGLRNCLRIVILHGPVVMLLGAALFCWLAPEETASVVRDWHTLSAEKQVQIVGSLLVVGYFITALIWVVNHAAQIREGDGFCFRAAWLESVRRFALQQQEPKSAARAVESDTDLENIK
;
A
#
# COMPACT_ATOMS: atom_id res chain seq x y z
N MET A 1 23.72 -4.91 -19.56
CA MET A 1 23.51 -3.70 -18.73
C MET A 1 24.08 -3.93 -17.34
N SER A 2 24.77 -2.95 -16.76
CA SER A 2 25.37 -3.10 -15.42
C SER A 2 24.29 -3.08 -14.33
N PHE A 3 24.42 -3.97 -13.34
CA PHE A 3 23.48 -4.15 -12.22
C PHE A 3 23.16 -2.84 -11.47
N ILE A 4 24.14 -1.94 -11.38
CA ILE A 4 24.04 -0.65 -10.68
C ILE A 4 23.00 0.28 -11.31
N ARG A 5 22.72 0.17 -12.61
CA ARG A 5 21.73 1.05 -13.27
C ARG A 5 20.31 0.87 -12.73
N TYR A 6 19.93 -0.32 -12.25
CA TYR A 6 18.60 -0.53 -11.68
C TYR A 6 18.43 0.07 -10.28
N PHE A 7 19.54 0.42 -9.61
CA PHE A 7 19.51 1.14 -8.34
C PHE A 7 19.34 2.65 -8.53
N MET A 8 19.56 3.18 -9.73
CA MET A 8 19.24 4.55 -10.09
C MET A 8 17.72 4.67 -10.30
N LEU A 9 16.99 4.77 -9.20
CA LEU A 9 15.54 4.97 -9.22
C LEU A 9 15.19 6.36 -9.73
N ARG A 10 14.04 6.47 -10.39
CA ARG A 10 13.49 7.77 -10.79
C ARG A 10 13.00 8.55 -9.58
N VAL A 11 12.96 9.88 -9.71
CA VAL A 11 12.48 10.78 -8.65
C VAL A 11 11.09 10.38 -8.12
N PRO A 12 10.08 10.06 -8.94
CA PRO A 12 8.76 9.65 -8.42
C PRO A 12 8.78 8.33 -7.66
N GLN A 13 9.67 7.39 -8.04
CA GLN A 13 9.84 6.11 -7.35
C GLN A 13 10.48 6.32 -5.97
N LEU A 14 11.53 7.16 -5.90
CA LEU A 14 12.17 7.53 -4.64
C LEU A 14 11.19 8.26 -3.71
N MET A 15 10.42 9.21 -4.25
CA MET A 15 9.40 9.93 -3.51
C MET A 15 8.33 9.00 -2.94
N LEU A 16 7.87 8.02 -3.72
CA LEU A 16 6.92 7.03 -3.22
C LEU A 16 7.52 6.21 -2.07
N ILE A 17 8.74 5.70 -2.24
CA ILE A 17 9.44 4.93 -1.21
C ILE A 17 9.55 5.74 0.10
N LEU A 18 10.07 6.97 0.02
CA LEU A 18 10.20 7.85 1.18
C LEU A 18 8.85 8.20 1.81
N SER A 19 7.83 8.45 0.99
CA SER A 19 6.49 8.78 1.49
C SER A 19 5.83 7.64 2.27
N VAL A 20 6.23 6.39 2.02
CA VAL A 20 5.72 5.21 2.73
C VAL A 20 6.63 4.83 3.90
N SER A 21 7.96 4.92 3.72
CA SER A 21 8.91 4.51 4.75
C SER A 21 8.94 5.47 5.95
N LEU A 22 8.86 6.78 5.73
CA LEU A 22 8.95 7.77 6.83
C LEU A 22 7.78 7.69 7.81
N PRO A 23 6.50 7.65 7.39
CA PRO A 23 5.40 7.47 8.33
C PRO A 23 5.46 6.13 9.06
N LEU A 24 5.88 5.07 8.37
CA LEU A 24 5.99 3.74 8.97
C LEU A 24 7.13 3.67 9.99
N ALA A 25 8.25 4.34 9.72
CA ALA A 25 9.33 4.52 10.68
C ALA A 25 8.87 5.31 11.90
N ALA A 26 8.11 6.39 11.70
CA ALA A 26 7.54 7.16 12.81
C ALA A 26 6.68 6.27 13.72
N VAL A 27 5.85 5.40 13.13
CA VAL A 27 5.02 4.43 13.87
C VAL A 27 5.87 3.45 14.69
N PHE A 28 6.90 2.84 14.09
CA PHE A 28 7.76 1.88 14.78
C PHE A 28 8.69 2.52 15.83
N SER A 29 8.89 3.83 15.74
CA SER A 29 9.77 4.57 16.64
C SER A 29 9.02 5.34 17.72
N VAL A 30 7.70 5.21 17.78
CA VAL A 30 6.92 5.69 18.93
C VAL A 30 7.35 4.89 20.15
N GLN A 31 7.92 5.58 21.12
CA GLN A 31 8.23 5.04 22.44
C GLN A 31 7.40 5.78 23.47
N VAL A 32 6.82 5.02 24.39
CA VAL A 32 6.11 5.58 25.53
C VAL A 32 7.12 5.71 26.67
N SER A 33 7.93 6.78 26.63
CA SER A 33 8.98 7.06 27.62
C SER A 33 8.92 8.50 28.14
N ALA A 34 9.44 8.72 29.35
CA ALA A 34 9.53 10.04 29.99
C ALA A 34 10.40 11.04 29.19
N ALA A 35 11.29 10.54 28.33
CA ALA A 35 12.17 11.36 27.48
C ALA A 35 11.48 11.93 26.22
N GLY A 36 10.22 11.56 25.95
CA GLY A 36 9.44 12.02 24.80
C GLY A 36 8.86 10.85 23.98
N PRO A 37 7.92 11.15 23.06
CA PRO A 37 7.13 10.14 22.37
C PRO A 37 7.88 9.39 21.24
N VAL A 38 9.05 9.86 20.83
CA VAL A 38 9.81 9.28 19.70
C VAL A 38 11.29 9.21 20.04
N ASP A 39 11.86 8.01 19.94
CA ASP A 39 13.31 7.85 19.96
C ASP A 39 13.89 8.14 18.57
N GLY A 40 14.65 9.23 18.47
CA GLY A 40 15.29 9.63 17.23
C GLY A 40 16.21 8.54 16.67
N GLY A 41 16.94 7.82 17.53
CA GLY A 41 17.84 6.74 17.10
C GLY A 41 17.07 5.60 16.43
N SER A 42 16.00 5.13 17.07
CA SER A 42 15.05 4.18 16.49
C SER A 42 14.45 4.69 15.19
N PHE A 43 14.05 5.97 15.11
CA PHE A 43 13.45 6.55 13.90
C PHE A 43 14.39 6.49 12.69
N TYR A 44 15.65 6.88 12.87
CA TYR A 44 16.63 6.79 11.79
C TYR A 44 16.88 5.35 11.38
N LEU A 45 17.00 4.42 12.35
CA LEU A 45 17.21 3.01 12.04
C LEU A 45 16.05 2.43 11.22
N HIS A 46 14.81 2.58 11.67
CA HIS A 46 13.64 2.07 10.97
C HIS A 46 13.45 2.76 9.62
N GLY A 47 13.64 4.08 9.56
CA GLY A 47 13.55 4.86 8.33
C GLY A 47 14.55 4.38 7.28
N THR A 48 15.82 4.20 7.66
CA THR A 48 16.86 3.73 6.75
C THR A 48 16.63 2.29 6.32
N VAL A 49 16.30 1.39 7.24
CA VAL A 49 16.06 -0.03 6.92
C VAL A 49 14.86 -0.19 5.98
N LEU A 50 13.74 0.45 6.28
CA LEU A 50 12.54 0.39 5.43
C LEU A 50 12.79 0.98 4.05
N THR A 51 13.48 2.13 3.99
CA THR A 51 13.82 2.79 2.73
C THR A 51 14.76 1.92 1.90
N ALA A 52 15.81 1.38 2.50
CA ALA A 52 16.77 0.50 1.82
C ALA A 52 16.09 -0.78 1.32
N PHE A 53 15.22 -1.38 2.13
CA PHE A 53 14.48 -2.58 1.76
C PHE A 53 13.54 -2.33 0.57
N LEU A 54 12.71 -1.27 0.63
CA LEU A 54 11.80 -0.92 -0.45
C LEU A 54 12.53 -0.52 -1.74
N TRP A 55 13.66 0.18 -1.61
CA TRP A 55 14.54 0.51 -2.73
C TRP A 55 15.10 -0.75 -3.37
N ALA A 56 15.75 -1.62 -2.59
CA ALA A 56 16.31 -2.87 -3.08
C ALA A 56 15.24 -3.76 -3.72
N ALA A 57 14.08 -3.90 -3.09
CA ALA A 57 12.95 -4.66 -3.62
C ALA A 57 12.49 -4.11 -4.98
N LEU A 58 12.32 -2.80 -5.12
CA LEU A 58 11.92 -2.19 -6.39
C LEU A 58 13.00 -2.33 -7.47
N ALA A 59 14.28 -2.15 -7.11
CA ALA A 59 15.40 -2.33 -8.04
C ALA A 59 15.50 -3.78 -8.54
N LEU A 60 15.38 -4.75 -7.64
CA LEU A 60 15.38 -6.17 -7.98
C LEU A 60 14.16 -6.55 -8.84
N TYR A 61 12.97 -6.05 -8.49
CA TYR A 61 11.75 -6.28 -9.27
C TYR A 61 11.85 -5.70 -10.69
N THR A 62 12.40 -4.50 -10.81
CA THR A 62 12.64 -3.83 -12.09
C THR A 62 13.65 -4.59 -12.93
N ARG A 63 14.74 -5.08 -12.33
CA ARG A 63 15.74 -5.92 -12.99
C ARG A 63 15.16 -7.24 -13.49
N GLU A 64 14.37 -7.91 -12.65
CA GLU A 64 13.76 -9.19 -13.02
C GLU A 64 12.79 -9.01 -14.18
N THR A 65 11.96 -7.96 -14.12
CA THR A 65 11.06 -7.60 -15.21
C THR A 65 11.83 -7.30 -16.51
N ASP A 66 12.94 -6.55 -16.42
CA ASP A 66 13.79 -6.25 -17.58
C ASP A 66 14.47 -7.49 -18.15
N ARG A 67 14.81 -8.51 -17.35
CA ARG A 67 15.34 -9.77 -17.87
C ARG A 67 14.29 -10.58 -18.60
N VAL A 68 13.09 -10.67 -18.01
CA VAL A 68 12.01 -11.49 -18.55
C VAL A 68 11.47 -10.92 -19.86
N ARG A 69 11.45 -9.60 -20.05
CA ARG A 69 10.96 -8.99 -21.31
C ARG A 69 11.84 -9.29 -22.53
N HIS A 70 13.14 -9.53 -22.33
CA HIS A 70 14.08 -9.86 -23.43
C HIS A 70 14.08 -11.35 -23.79
N LEU A 71 13.25 -12.17 -23.14
CA LEU A 71 13.15 -13.59 -23.46
C LEU A 71 12.39 -13.77 -24.79
N THR A 72 13.05 -14.39 -25.77
CA THR A 72 12.49 -14.65 -27.11
C THR A 72 11.41 -15.74 -27.11
N SER A 73 11.47 -16.66 -26.15
CA SER A 73 10.44 -17.68 -25.92
C SER A 73 10.18 -17.80 -24.42
N SER A 74 8.92 -17.86 -24.02
CA SER A 74 8.53 -17.94 -22.62
C SER A 74 7.19 -18.66 -22.48
N PRO A 75 6.93 -19.36 -21.36
CA PRO A 75 5.67 -20.04 -21.15
C PRO A 75 4.48 -19.09 -21.22
N VAL A 76 3.34 -19.61 -21.68
CA VAL A 76 2.07 -18.90 -21.63
C VAL A 76 1.54 -18.94 -20.20
N VAL A 77 1.19 -17.77 -19.68
CA VAL A 77 0.61 -17.58 -18.37
C VAL A 77 -0.82 -17.06 -18.55
N PHE A 78 -1.77 -17.70 -17.86
CA PHE A 78 -3.14 -17.23 -17.84
C PHE A 78 -3.31 -16.20 -16.73
N VAL A 79 -3.70 -14.99 -17.10
CA VAL A 79 -4.01 -13.93 -16.15
C VAL A 79 -5.52 -13.76 -16.12
N ARG A 80 -6.07 -13.80 -14.91
CA ARG A 80 -7.49 -13.51 -14.68
C ARG A 80 -7.71 -12.00 -14.83
N CYS A 81 -8.58 -11.63 -15.76
CA CYS A 81 -9.09 -10.28 -15.93
C CYS A 81 -10.59 -10.32 -15.72
N ASP A 82 -11.06 -9.82 -14.58
CA ASP A 82 -12.47 -9.86 -14.17
C ASP A 82 -13.05 -11.28 -14.19
N SER A 83 -13.81 -11.62 -15.23
CA SER A 83 -14.47 -12.92 -15.47
C SER A 83 -13.77 -13.79 -16.51
N SER A 84 -12.78 -13.29 -17.25
CA SER A 84 -12.10 -14.02 -18.32
C SER A 84 -10.64 -14.32 -17.98
N PHE A 85 -10.08 -15.33 -18.64
CA PHE A 85 -8.66 -15.67 -18.58
C PHE A 85 -8.01 -15.30 -19.89
N THR A 86 -7.06 -14.36 -19.84
CA THR A 86 -6.26 -13.98 -21.00
C THR A 86 -4.94 -14.74 -20.93
N GLY A 87 -4.67 -15.56 -21.96
CA GLY A 87 -3.36 -16.19 -22.13
C GLY A 87 -2.37 -15.19 -22.68
N MET A 88 -1.33 -14.87 -21.91
CA MET A 88 -0.23 -14.00 -22.35
C MET A 88 1.10 -14.71 -22.14
N ARG A 89 2.08 -14.48 -23.01
CA ARG A 89 3.44 -14.98 -22.77
C ARG A 89 4.08 -14.20 -21.63
N GLN A 90 4.95 -14.85 -20.86
CA GLN A 90 5.61 -14.21 -19.72
C GLN A 90 6.41 -12.95 -20.09
N HIS A 91 7.03 -12.89 -21.28
CA HIS A 91 7.71 -11.67 -21.75
C HIS A 91 6.75 -10.54 -22.09
N GLU A 92 5.57 -10.83 -22.66
CA GLU A 92 4.51 -9.83 -22.92
C GLU A 92 3.99 -9.26 -21.60
N LYS A 93 3.76 -10.14 -20.60
CA LYS A 93 3.42 -9.74 -19.24
C LYS A 93 4.47 -8.78 -18.67
N ALA A 94 5.75 -9.14 -18.79
CA ALA A 94 6.85 -8.35 -18.27
C ALA A 94 6.97 -6.99 -18.98
N GLU A 95 6.71 -6.93 -20.28
CA GLU A 95 6.70 -5.67 -21.03
C GLU A 95 5.57 -4.73 -20.55
N LEU A 96 4.36 -5.26 -20.31
CA LEU A 96 3.27 -4.47 -19.74
C LEU A 96 3.60 -3.97 -18.33
N ILE A 97 4.19 -4.81 -17.48
CA ILE A 97 4.65 -4.41 -16.14
C ILE A 97 5.73 -3.34 -16.25
N TRP A 98 6.66 -3.50 -17.19
CA TRP A 98 7.73 -2.54 -17.43
C TRP A 98 7.18 -1.17 -17.81
N GLN A 99 6.22 -1.10 -18.72
CA GLN A 99 5.56 0.15 -19.11
C GLN A 99 4.86 0.83 -17.93
N ILE A 100 4.20 0.05 -17.06
CA ILE A 100 3.54 0.57 -15.85
C ILE A 100 4.56 1.08 -14.83
N LEU A 101 5.67 0.36 -14.62
CA LEU A 101 6.78 0.79 -13.75
C LEU A 101 7.49 2.05 -14.28
N GLN A 102 7.37 2.31 -15.59
CA GLN A 102 7.91 3.49 -16.25
C GLN A 102 6.99 4.72 -16.16
N ASP A 103 5.72 4.54 -15.78
CA ASP A 103 4.73 5.60 -15.82
C ASP A 103 4.78 6.47 -14.54
N ASP A 104 5.51 7.58 -14.63
CA ASP A 104 5.65 8.58 -13.57
C ASP A 104 4.31 9.17 -13.10
N SER A 105 3.28 9.18 -13.96
CA SER A 105 1.96 9.72 -13.61
C SER A 105 1.27 8.84 -12.56
N LEU A 106 1.45 7.52 -12.63
CA LEU A 106 0.89 6.57 -11.66
C LEU A 106 1.54 6.74 -10.29
N TYR A 107 2.86 6.93 -10.24
CA TYR A 107 3.57 7.22 -8.98
C TYR A 107 3.08 8.52 -8.35
N ARG A 108 2.99 9.61 -9.12
CA ARG A 108 2.48 10.89 -8.61
C ARG A 108 1.05 10.79 -8.11
N LYS A 109 0.16 10.13 -8.87
CA LYS A 109 -1.23 9.90 -8.47
C LYS A 109 -1.32 9.08 -7.20
N ARG A 110 -0.52 8.01 -7.08
CA ARG A 110 -0.46 7.16 -5.88
C ARG A 110 0.04 7.93 -4.67
N ILE A 111 1.08 8.75 -4.81
CA ILE A 111 1.61 9.61 -3.74
C ILE A 111 0.54 10.61 -3.28
N LEU A 112 -0.17 11.25 -4.21
CA LEU A 112 -1.22 12.20 -3.87
C LEU A 112 -2.37 11.54 -3.09
N LEU A 113 -2.83 10.37 -3.55
CA LEU A 113 -3.87 9.61 -2.86
C LEU A 113 -3.40 9.14 -1.48
N TRP A 114 -2.15 8.69 -1.38
CA TRP A 114 -1.52 8.32 -0.12
C TRP A 114 -1.51 9.49 0.87
N TRP A 115 -1.03 10.66 0.47
CA TRP A 115 -1.00 11.84 1.34
C TRP A 115 -2.39 12.33 1.75
N ARG A 116 -3.37 12.23 0.85
CA ARG A 116 -4.76 12.53 1.18
C ARG A 116 -5.31 11.56 2.22
N GLY A 117 -5.07 10.25 2.04
CA GLY A 117 -5.44 9.21 2.99
C GLY A 117 -4.78 9.41 4.34
N LEU A 118 -3.46 9.63 4.36
CA LEU A 118 -2.69 9.89 5.58
C LEU A 118 -3.19 11.13 6.33
N ARG A 119 -3.48 12.22 5.62
CA ARG A 119 -4.05 13.44 6.22
C ARG A 119 -5.42 13.18 6.85
N ASN A 120 -6.28 12.43 6.16
CA ASN A 120 -7.59 12.06 6.69
C ASN A 120 -7.48 11.15 7.90
N CYS A 121 -6.58 10.17 7.88
CA CYS A 121 -6.27 9.31 9.02
C CYS A 121 -5.82 10.14 10.21
N LEU A 122 -4.81 11.01 10.03
CA LEU A 122 -4.32 11.89 11.09
C LEU A 122 -5.43 12.78 11.66
N ARG A 123 -6.28 13.36 10.80
CA ARG A 123 -7.42 14.16 11.24
C ARG A 123 -8.40 13.35 12.11
N ILE A 124 -8.74 12.13 11.70
CA ILE A 124 -9.66 11.26 12.44
C ILE A 124 -9.03 10.83 13.76
N VAL A 125 -7.75 10.44 13.76
CA VAL A 125 -7.03 10.01 14.96
C VAL A 125 -6.95 11.15 15.99
N ILE A 126 -6.60 12.36 15.55
CA ILE A 126 -6.53 13.53 16.44
C ILE A 126 -7.91 13.88 17.01
N LEU A 127 -8.96 13.82 16.18
CA LEU A 127 -10.31 14.22 16.58
C LEU A 127 -11.01 13.17 17.46
N HIS A 128 -10.89 11.89 17.11
CA HIS A 128 -11.63 10.80 17.76
C HIS A 128 -10.80 10.03 18.79
N GLY A 129 -9.46 10.14 18.77
CA GLY A 129 -8.60 9.47 19.74
C GLY A 129 -8.98 9.72 21.20
N PRO A 130 -9.22 10.97 21.63
CA PRO A 130 -9.66 11.26 22.99
C PRO A 130 -11.01 10.62 23.32
N VAL A 131 -11.94 10.58 22.36
CA VAL A 131 -13.27 9.99 22.55
C VAL A 131 -13.17 8.47 22.76
N VAL A 132 -12.33 7.78 21.96
CA VAL A 132 -12.08 6.34 22.11
C VAL A 132 -11.46 6.03 23.47
N MET A 133 -10.53 6.87 23.93
CA MET A 133 -9.94 6.72 25.26
C MET A 133 -10.98 6.87 26.38
N LEU A 134 -11.85 7.89 26.29
CA LEU A 134 -12.93 8.11 27.27
C LEU A 134 -13.94 6.96 27.27
N LEU A 135 -14.30 6.43 26.11
CA LEU A 135 -15.18 5.26 25.99
C LEU A 135 -14.52 4.01 26.60
N GLY A 136 -13.23 3.79 26.36
CA GLY A 136 -12.48 2.71 26.99
C GLY A 136 -12.42 2.84 28.51
N ALA A 137 -12.19 4.04 29.02
CA ALA A 137 -12.23 4.32 30.46
C ALA A 137 -13.62 4.08 31.05
N ALA A 138 -14.68 4.54 30.39
CA ALA A 138 -16.06 4.30 30.83
C ALA A 138 -16.42 2.80 30.86
N LEU A 139 -15.96 2.05 29.85
CA LEU A 139 -16.13 0.59 29.80
C LEU A 139 -15.38 -0.10 30.95
N PHE A 140 -14.15 0.35 31.26
CA PHE A 140 -13.38 -0.17 32.39
C PHE A 140 -14.09 0.09 33.72
N CYS A 141 -14.61 1.31 33.93
CA CYS A 141 -15.42 1.65 35.10
C CYS A 141 -16.64 0.75 35.27
N TRP A 142 -17.26 0.35 34.15
CA TRP A 142 -18.44 -0.52 34.14
C TRP A 142 -18.10 -1.99 34.44
N LEU A 143 -17.02 -2.51 33.85
CA LEU A 143 -16.64 -3.93 33.98
C LEU A 143 -16.00 -4.26 35.32
N ALA A 144 -15.20 -3.36 35.88
CA ALA A 144 -14.43 -3.59 37.09
C ALA A 144 -14.49 -2.35 38.03
N PRO A 145 -15.65 -2.08 38.65
CA PRO A 145 -15.84 -0.88 39.47
C PRO A 145 -14.94 -0.86 40.72
N GLU A 146 -14.68 -2.02 41.35
CA GLU A 146 -13.83 -2.12 42.54
C GLU A 146 -12.35 -1.85 42.21
N GLU A 147 -11.85 -2.39 41.10
CA GLU A 147 -10.49 -2.13 40.62
C GLU A 147 -10.32 -0.68 40.15
N THR A 148 -11.37 -0.10 39.56
CA THR A 148 -11.34 1.32 39.17
C THR A 148 -11.21 2.21 40.41
N ALA A 149 -11.93 1.91 41.49
CA ALA A 149 -11.87 2.67 42.73
C ALA A 149 -10.49 2.58 43.40
N SER A 150 -9.81 1.43 43.33
CA SER A 150 -8.44 1.29 43.84
C SER A 150 -7.45 2.07 42.97
N VAL A 151 -7.54 1.98 41.64
CA VAL A 151 -6.67 2.73 40.71
C VAL A 151 -6.81 4.24 40.90
N VAL A 152 -8.03 4.76 41.09
CA VAL A 152 -8.25 6.20 41.34
C VAL A 152 -7.69 6.62 42.70
N ARG A 153 -7.77 5.77 43.72
CA ARG A 153 -7.20 6.07 45.04
C ARG A 153 -5.67 6.13 44.96
N ASP A 154 -5.07 5.17 44.27
CA ASP A 154 -3.62 5.10 44.07
C ASP A 154 -3.12 6.24 43.17
N TRP A 155 -3.94 6.69 42.21
CA TRP A 155 -3.63 7.81 41.31
C TRP A 155 -3.20 9.07 42.05
N HIS A 156 -3.92 9.44 43.11
CA HIS A 156 -3.64 10.64 43.90
C HIS A 156 -2.34 10.54 44.71
N THR A 157 -1.81 9.34 44.89
CA THR A 157 -0.55 9.11 45.61
C THR A 157 0.67 9.13 44.69
N LEU A 158 0.45 9.11 43.36
CA LEU A 158 1.52 9.18 42.36
C LEU A 158 2.04 10.62 42.19
N SER A 159 3.31 10.74 41.81
CA SER A 159 3.90 12.02 41.42
C SER A 159 3.28 12.53 40.11
N ALA A 160 3.24 13.85 39.93
CA ALA A 160 2.71 14.49 38.72
C ALA A 160 3.41 13.99 37.44
N GLU A 161 4.71 13.71 37.51
CA GLU A 161 5.48 13.14 36.40
C GLU A 161 4.95 11.76 35.96
N LYS A 162 4.69 10.87 36.92
CA LYS A 162 4.11 9.54 36.65
C LYS A 162 2.69 9.64 36.13
N GLN A 163 1.90 10.57 36.65
CA GLN A 163 0.53 10.82 36.17
C GLN A 163 0.55 11.25 34.70
N VAL A 164 1.39 12.22 34.33
CA VAL A 164 1.54 12.68 32.94
C VAL A 164 2.02 11.55 32.03
N GLN A 165 2.97 10.74 32.49
CA GLN A 165 3.46 9.59 31.71
C GLN A 165 2.34 8.58 31.46
N ILE A 166 1.53 8.22 32.46
CA ILE A 166 0.43 7.26 32.31
C ILE A 166 -0.66 7.81 31.39
N VAL A 167 -1.10 9.06 31.58
CA VAL A 167 -2.10 9.69 30.69
C VAL A 167 -1.58 9.77 29.26
N GLY A 168 -0.32 10.17 29.07
CA GLY A 168 0.32 10.21 27.76
C GLY A 168 0.37 8.83 27.10
N SER A 169 0.68 7.79 27.87
CA SER A 169 0.68 6.39 27.42
C SER A 169 -0.70 5.96 26.93
N LEU A 170 -1.73 6.22 27.74
CA LEU A 170 -3.11 5.87 27.41
C LEU A 170 -3.62 6.61 26.17
N LEU A 171 -3.23 7.88 26.02
CA LEU A 171 -3.60 8.68 24.86
C LEU A 171 -2.94 8.14 23.57
N VAL A 172 -1.66 7.77 23.64
CA VAL A 172 -0.95 7.12 22.53
C VAL A 172 -1.64 5.82 22.12
N VAL A 173 -2.03 4.99 23.10
CA VAL A 173 -2.79 3.75 22.84
C VAL A 173 -4.14 4.06 22.18
N GLY A 174 -4.88 5.07 22.66
CA GLY A 174 -6.14 5.51 22.04
C GLY A 174 -5.97 5.95 20.59
N TYR A 175 -4.88 6.67 20.29
CA TYR A 175 -4.55 7.04 18.91
C TYR A 175 -4.23 5.83 18.04
N PHE A 176 -3.46 4.85 18.55
CA PHE A 176 -3.16 3.62 17.83
C PHE A 176 -4.41 2.80 17.53
N ILE A 177 -5.31 2.63 18.49
CA ILE A 177 -6.58 1.91 18.30
C ILE A 177 -7.43 2.62 17.23
N THR A 178 -7.55 3.94 17.32
CA THR A 178 -8.32 4.73 16.35
C THR A 178 -7.74 4.63 14.94
N ALA A 179 -6.41 4.68 14.82
CA ALA A 179 -5.71 4.52 13.55
C ALA A 179 -5.93 3.11 12.98
N LEU A 180 -5.86 2.07 13.81
CA LEU A 180 -6.08 0.69 13.38
C LEU A 180 -7.51 0.47 12.87
N ILE A 181 -8.51 0.96 13.60
CA ILE A 181 -9.93 0.91 13.17
C ILE A 181 -10.08 1.61 11.82
N TRP A 182 -9.49 2.79 11.66
CA TRP A 182 -9.53 3.51 10.39
C TRP A 182 -8.85 2.73 9.26
N VAL A 183 -7.67 2.14 9.49
CA VAL A 183 -6.94 1.35 8.48
C VAL A 183 -7.77 0.13 8.07
N VAL A 184 -8.38 -0.59 9.01
CA VAL A 184 -9.23 -1.75 8.70
C VAL A 184 -10.44 -1.34 7.87
N ASN A 185 -11.15 -0.29 8.27
CA ASN A 185 -12.30 0.24 7.53
C ASN A 185 -11.89 0.73 6.14
N HIS A 186 -10.76 1.43 6.03
CA HIS A 186 -10.25 1.92 4.76
C HIS A 186 -9.77 0.78 3.86
N ALA A 187 -9.16 -0.28 4.41
CA ALA A 187 -8.78 -1.47 3.68
C ALA A 187 -10.00 -2.25 3.17
N ALA A 188 -11.09 -2.31 3.94
CA ALA A 188 -12.36 -2.89 3.50
C ALA A 188 -12.96 -2.09 2.33
N GLN A 189 -13.01 -0.75 2.43
CA GLN A 189 -13.47 0.12 1.35
C GLN A 189 -12.59 0.03 0.09
N ILE A 190 -11.27 -0.08 0.26
CA ILE A 190 -10.33 -0.28 -0.86
C ILE A 190 -10.49 -1.67 -1.49
N ARG A 191 -10.85 -2.70 -0.70
CA ARG A 191 -11.12 -4.04 -1.23
C ARG A 191 -12.40 -4.06 -2.07
N GLU A 192 -13.39 -3.24 -1.71
CA GLU A 192 -14.67 -3.11 -2.42
C GLU A 192 -14.60 -2.14 -3.62
N GLY A 193 -13.55 -1.32 -3.75
CA GLY A 193 -13.37 -0.35 -4.84
C GLY A 193 -12.04 -0.42 -5.62
N ASP A 194 -11.88 0.43 -6.64
CA ASP A 194 -10.69 0.53 -7.52
C ASP A 194 -9.47 1.22 -6.87
N GLY A 195 -9.19 0.95 -5.59
CA GLY A 195 -8.25 1.74 -4.78
C GLY A 195 -6.76 1.62 -5.14
N PHE A 196 -6.38 0.74 -6.07
CA PHE A 196 -4.97 0.54 -6.44
C PHE A 196 -4.71 1.02 -7.87
N CYS A 197 -4.16 2.24 -8.02
CA CYS A 197 -3.83 2.80 -9.35
C CYS A 197 -2.96 1.87 -10.21
N PHE A 198 -1.99 1.17 -9.59
CA PHE A 198 -1.18 0.17 -10.29
C PHE A 198 -1.97 -1.06 -10.73
N ARG A 199 -2.92 -1.53 -9.91
CA ARG A 199 -3.80 -2.65 -10.25
C ARG A 199 -4.79 -2.27 -11.36
N ALA A 200 -5.37 -1.08 -11.29
CA ALA A 200 -6.26 -0.56 -12.31
C ALA A 200 -5.52 -0.40 -13.65
N ALA A 201 -4.33 0.21 -13.63
CA ALA A 201 -3.49 0.32 -14.82
C ALA A 201 -3.09 -1.05 -15.38
N TRP A 202 -2.76 -2.02 -14.51
CA TRP A 202 -2.49 -3.39 -14.91
C TRP A 202 -3.68 -4.05 -15.61
N LEU A 203 -4.86 -4.03 -15.00
CA LEU A 203 -6.07 -4.64 -15.56
C LEU A 203 -6.44 -3.98 -16.89
N GLU A 204 -6.35 -2.65 -16.98
CA GLU A 204 -6.64 -1.92 -18.21
C GLU A 204 -5.66 -2.27 -19.35
N SER A 205 -4.37 -2.44 -19.03
CA SER A 205 -3.37 -2.90 -20.00
C SER A 205 -3.65 -4.33 -20.46
N VAL A 206 -4.07 -5.22 -19.56
CA VAL A 206 -4.45 -6.61 -19.91
C VAL A 206 -5.71 -6.64 -20.78
N ARG A 207 -6.72 -5.80 -20.51
CA ARG A 207 -7.91 -5.68 -21.36
C ARG A 207 -7.57 -5.23 -22.77
N ARG A 208 -6.75 -4.18 -22.90
CA ARG A 208 -6.28 -3.69 -24.21
C ARG A 208 -5.52 -4.77 -24.98
N PHE A 209 -4.66 -5.51 -24.30
CA PHE A 209 -3.95 -6.64 -24.89
C PHE A 209 -4.90 -7.76 -25.37
N ALA A 210 -5.92 -8.10 -24.58
CA ALA A 210 -6.91 -9.11 -24.94
C ALA A 210 -7.72 -8.71 -26.19
N LEU A 211 -8.10 -7.42 -26.29
CA LEU A 211 -8.79 -6.88 -27.47
C LEU A 211 -7.91 -6.96 -28.73
N GLN A 212 -6.64 -6.56 -28.62
CA GLN A 212 -5.68 -6.63 -29.73
C GLN A 212 -5.40 -8.05 -30.21
N GLN A 213 -5.53 -9.07 -29.35
CA GLN A 213 -5.43 -10.48 -29.78
C GLN A 213 -6.70 -11.00 -30.47
N GLN A 214 -7.85 -10.36 -30.27
CA GLN A 214 -9.12 -10.77 -30.87
C GLN A 214 -9.30 -10.21 -32.30
N GLU A 215 -8.91 -8.95 -32.55
CA GLU A 215 -8.98 -8.31 -33.88
C GLU A 215 -8.32 -9.11 -35.04
N PRO A 216 -7.10 -9.66 -34.90
CA PRO A 216 -6.48 -10.44 -35.98
C PRO A 216 -7.20 -11.77 -36.21
N LYS A 217 -7.82 -12.36 -35.17
CA LYS A 217 -8.61 -13.60 -35.30
C LYS A 217 -9.97 -13.36 -35.94
N SER A 218 -10.61 -12.21 -35.70
CA SER A 218 -11.87 -11.86 -36.36
C SER A 218 -11.65 -11.47 -37.81
N ALA A 219 -10.58 -10.73 -38.12
CA ALA A 219 -10.23 -10.37 -39.49
C ALA A 219 -9.89 -11.60 -40.34
N ALA A 220 -9.12 -12.55 -39.80
CA ALA A 220 -8.80 -13.80 -40.49
C ALA A 220 -10.05 -14.65 -40.78
N ARG A 221 -10.98 -14.78 -39.83
CA ARG A 221 -12.26 -15.50 -40.05
C ARG A 221 -13.19 -14.79 -41.03
N ALA A 222 -13.19 -13.45 -41.05
CA ALA A 222 -14.00 -12.70 -41.99
C ALA A 222 -13.52 -12.91 -43.43
N VAL A 223 -12.20 -12.96 -43.65
CA VAL A 223 -11.61 -13.26 -44.97
C VAL A 223 -11.88 -14.70 -45.39
N GLU A 224 -11.74 -15.67 -44.49
CA GLU A 224 -12.01 -17.09 -44.77
C GLU A 224 -13.50 -17.31 -45.14
N SER A 225 -14.41 -16.63 -44.43
CA SER A 225 -15.85 -16.64 -44.73
C SER A 225 -16.21 -16.00 -46.07
N ASP A 226 -15.47 -14.98 -46.54
CA ASP A 226 -15.73 -14.32 -47.84
C ASP A 226 -15.22 -15.18 -49.00
N THR A 227 -14.05 -15.83 -48.84
CA THR A 227 -13.53 -16.79 -49.83
C THR A 227 -14.41 -18.04 -49.96
N ASP A 228 -15.03 -18.50 -48.87
CA ASP A 228 -15.97 -19.62 -48.92
C ASP A 228 -17.29 -19.22 -49.60
N LEU A 229 -17.69 -17.94 -49.52
CA LEU A 229 -18.88 -17.44 -50.19
C LEU A 229 -18.67 -17.23 -51.71
N GLU A 230 -17.46 -16.86 -52.13
CA GLU A 230 -17.11 -16.73 -53.55
C GLU A 230 -16.98 -18.09 -54.26
N ASN A 231 -16.56 -19.15 -53.56
CA ASN A 231 -16.42 -20.50 -54.13
C ASN A 231 -17.76 -21.23 -54.36
N ILE A 232 -18.90 -20.64 -53.99
CA ILE A 232 -20.25 -21.22 -54.11
C ILE A 232 -21.05 -20.56 -55.27
N LYS A 233 -20.46 -19.60 -56.01
CA LYS A 233 -21.05 -19.03 -57.23
C LYS A 233 -20.40 -19.55 -58.50
#